data_AF-A0A6G4R0S1-F1
#
_entry.id   AF-A0A6G4R0S1-F1
#
_cell.length_a   1.000
_cell.length_b   1.000
_cell.length_c   1.000
_cell.angle_alpha   90.00
_cell.angle_beta   90.00
_cell.angle_gamma   90.00
#
_symmetry.space_group_name_H-M   'P 1'
#
loop_
_entity.id
_entity.type
_entity.pdbx_description
1 polymer ?
#
loop_
_entity_poly.entity_id
_entity_poly.type
_entity_poly.pdbx_seq_one_letter_code
_entity_poly.pdbx_strand_id
1 'polypeptide(L)'
;MTAAALAALVPVLALAQPRLAPAPETPALTPLPALAGGRVVAGPEGWTYQWPSARFEAAFAGEAVLFKVGAGDQILHLSIDGAPVGRLVKPAPGLYRIEGLANGRHLVRASVVNEMQAAPARFGGFFLDGGQAQSLPLPLAAPRRQIEFIGDSHSVGYGDASDVRACPGDGVWMTTDNSIAFGPLTAQRFGADRQVNAISGRGIVRNFDGMGGDTLPIAWPKALLGDAPGYRDDNWRPQVVVINLGTNDFSTPLKAGERWKDRQALRDDYVAAYARFVRDIRARQPQAFVILLAPPSAEGEIAAQVDRVAEALKADGETRLAVIPVGEMELTGCDWHPSARDQQGISARLSAFLDQRPEIWQGR
;
A
#
# COMPACT_ATOMS: atom_id res chain seq x y z
N MET A 1 -6.57 -68.83 17.67
CA MET A 1 -6.20 -68.22 16.37
C MET A 1 -6.54 -66.74 16.46
N THR A 2 -5.55 -65.89 16.73
CA THR A 2 -5.72 -64.43 16.84
C THR A 2 -5.02 -63.80 15.63
N ALA A 3 -5.81 -63.21 14.73
CA ALA A 3 -5.29 -62.50 13.57
C ALA A 3 -4.83 -61.10 14.00
N ALA A 4 -3.53 -60.84 13.91
CA ALA A 4 -2.96 -59.51 14.07
C ALA A 4 -3.11 -58.74 12.75
N ALA A 5 -3.87 -57.66 12.76
CA ALA A 5 -3.95 -56.73 11.64
C ALA A 5 -2.71 -55.82 11.64
N LEU A 6 -1.83 -55.97 10.65
CA LEU A 6 -0.80 -54.97 10.35
C LEU A 6 -1.48 -53.72 9.77
N ALA A 7 -1.52 -52.64 10.54
CA ALA A 7 -1.81 -51.32 10.01
C ALA A 7 -0.57 -50.83 9.24
N ALA A 8 -0.67 -50.76 7.92
CA ALA A 8 0.34 -50.15 7.08
C ALA A 8 0.36 -48.64 7.34
N LEU A 9 1.43 -48.14 7.98
CA LEU A 9 1.76 -46.72 8.02
C LEU A 9 2.11 -46.26 6.61
N VAL A 10 1.18 -45.55 5.95
CA VAL A 10 1.49 -44.80 4.73
C VAL A 10 2.36 -43.61 5.16
N PRO A 11 3.58 -43.45 4.64
CA PRO A 11 4.39 -42.28 4.96
C PRO A 11 3.70 -41.06 4.37
N VAL A 12 3.31 -40.12 5.23
CA VAL A 12 2.94 -38.77 4.80
C VAL A 12 4.23 -38.14 4.25
N LEU A 13 4.36 -38.08 2.92
CA LEU A 13 5.40 -37.28 2.28
C LEU A 13 5.19 -35.83 2.72
N ALA A 14 6.01 -35.36 3.66
CA ALA A 14 6.12 -33.95 3.96
C ALA A 14 6.60 -33.26 2.68
N LEU A 15 5.72 -32.51 2.02
CA LEU A 15 6.11 -31.61 0.94
C LEU A 15 7.18 -30.67 1.50
N ALA A 16 8.35 -30.64 0.85
CA ALA A 16 9.41 -29.72 1.22
C ALA A 16 8.85 -28.30 1.18
N GLN A 17 9.03 -27.53 2.25
CA GLN A 17 8.59 -26.14 2.26
C GLN A 17 9.46 -25.30 1.32
N PRO A 18 8.88 -24.33 0.60
CA PRO A 18 9.63 -23.41 -0.23
C PRO A 18 10.75 -22.73 0.57
N ARG A 19 11.94 -22.64 -0.01
CA ARG A 19 13.10 -21.99 0.62
C ARG A 19 13.44 -20.70 -0.11
N LEU A 20 13.61 -19.63 0.66
CA LEU A 20 14.07 -18.33 0.20
C LEU A 20 15.53 -18.12 0.60
N ALA A 21 16.41 -17.85 -0.36
CA ALA A 21 17.83 -17.59 -0.10
C ALA A 21 18.45 -16.64 -1.14
N PRO A 22 19.57 -15.96 -0.80
CA PRO A 22 20.44 -15.35 -1.79
C PRO A 22 20.92 -16.40 -2.81
N ALA A 23 21.04 -15.98 -4.06
CA ALA A 23 21.54 -16.82 -5.15
C ALA A 23 22.80 -16.20 -5.77
N PRO A 24 23.77 -17.02 -6.20
CA PRO A 24 24.90 -16.52 -6.98
C PRO A 24 24.40 -15.97 -8.32
N GLU A 25 25.17 -15.07 -8.93
CA GLU A 25 24.90 -14.66 -10.30
C GLU A 25 24.95 -15.88 -11.23
N THR A 26 23.95 -15.99 -12.10
CA THR A 26 23.81 -17.10 -13.05
C THR A 26 23.95 -16.57 -14.48
N PRO A 27 24.69 -17.28 -15.35
CA PRO A 27 25.02 -16.76 -16.69
C PRO A 27 23.83 -16.75 -17.67
N ALA A 28 22.74 -17.45 -17.37
CA ALA A 28 21.56 -17.52 -18.23
C ALA A 28 20.28 -17.30 -17.42
N LEU A 29 19.84 -16.05 -17.31
CA LEU A 29 18.53 -15.70 -16.74
C LEU A 29 17.52 -15.48 -17.86
N THR A 30 16.35 -16.12 -17.74
CA THR A 30 15.22 -15.85 -18.64
C THR A 30 14.25 -14.91 -17.92
N PRO A 31 14.08 -13.65 -18.36
CA PRO A 31 13.18 -12.70 -17.68
C PRO A 31 11.72 -13.15 -17.79
N LEU A 32 10.98 -12.99 -16.69
CA LEU A 32 9.53 -13.19 -16.67
C LEU A 32 8.81 -11.85 -16.96
N PRO A 33 7.76 -11.85 -17.80
CA PRO A 33 6.84 -10.73 -17.87
C PRO A 33 6.23 -10.47 -16.49
N ALA A 34 6.47 -9.29 -15.94
CA ALA A 34 6.00 -8.93 -14.60
C ALA A 34 5.03 -7.76 -14.64
N LEU A 35 4.01 -7.82 -13.79
CA LEU A 35 3.16 -6.69 -13.48
C LEU A 35 3.75 -5.96 -12.27
N ALA A 36 3.87 -4.64 -12.38
CA ALA A 36 4.21 -3.77 -11.27
C ALA A 36 2.97 -2.99 -10.84
N GLY A 37 2.61 -3.08 -9.57
CA GLY A 37 1.53 -2.33 -8.95
C GLY A 37 2.07 -1.27 -7.99
N GLY A 38 1.25 -0.26 -7.69
CA GLY A 38 1.72 0.96 -7.01
C GLY A 38 2.24 2.01 -8.00
N ARG A 39 2.76 3.13 -7.46
CA ARG A 39 3.48 4.13 -8.27
C ARG A 39 4.95 3.75 -8.38
N VAL A 40 5.32 3.30 -9.56
CA VAL A 40 6.68 2.87 -9.89
C VAL A 40 7.18 3.58 -11.13
N VAL A 41 8.49 3.77 -11.22
CA VAL A 41 9.18 4.30 -12.40
C VAL A 41 9.97 3.15 -13.04
N ALA A 42 9.57 2.74 -14.24
CA ALA A 42 10.29 1.73 -15.00
C ALA A 42 11.61 2.28 -15.55
N GLY A 43 12.64 1.43 -15.59
CA GLY A 43 13.96 1.73 -16.12
C GLY A 43 14.66 0.45 -16.62
N PRO A 44 15.88 0.56 -17.13
CA PRO A 44 16.60 -0.58 -17.72
C PRO A 44 16.92 -1.69 -16.73
N GLU A 45 17.02 -1.37 -15.43
CA GLU A 45 17.33 -2.30 -14.35
C GLU A 45 16.10 -2.74 -13.54
N GLY A 46 14.89 -2.55 -14.08
CA GLY A 46 13.62 -2.86 -13.42
C GLY A 46 12.87 -1.61 -12.99
N TRP A 47 12.37 -1.59 -11.76
CA TRP A 47 11.50 -0.52 -11.26
C TRP A 47 12.10 0.18 -10.05
N THR A 48 11.99 1.51 -10.04
CA THR A 48 12.25 2.36 -8.87
C THR A 48 10.92 2.77 -8.24
N TYR A 49 10.83 2.72 -6.91
CA TYR A 49 9.59 3.01 -6.19
C TYR A 49 9.90 3.64 -4.83
N GLN A 50 8.91 4.36 -4.28
CA GLN A 50 9.07 5.05 -3.00
C GLN A 50 7.77 5.15 -2.21
N TRP A 51 6.64 5.28 -2.90
CA TRP A 51 5.31 5.22 -2.28
C TRP A 51 5.05 3.83 -1.67
N PRO A 52 4.28 3.73 -0.58
CA PRO A 52 3.86 2.45 -0.01
C PRO A 52 3.09 1.56 -1.01
N SER A 53 2.97 0.27 -0.68
CA SER A 53 2.19 -0.71 -1.45
C SER A 53 2.72 -1.04 -2.85
N ALA A 54 3.97 -0.66 -3.17
CA ALA A 54 4.63 -1.16 -4.38
C ALA A 54 4.69 -2.69 -4.35
N ARG A 55 4.36 -3.32 -5.47
CA ARG A 55 4.35 -4.78 -5.58
C ARG A 55 4.70 -5.24 -6.98
N PHE A 56 5.26 -6.43 -7.08
CA PHE A 56 5.69 -7.03 -8.33
C PHE A 56 5.20 -8.45 -8.41
N GLU A 57 4.64 -8.82 -9.55
CA GLU A 57 3.99 -10.13 -9.75
C GLU A 57 4.39 -10.73 -11.08
N ALA A 58 4.67 -12.04 -11.10
CA ALA A 58 4.94 -12.77 -12.32
C ALA A 58 4.37 -14.19 -12.22
N ALA A 59 3.91 -14.72 -13.34
CA ALA A 59 3.45 -16.10 -13.43
C ALA A 59 4.47 -16.95 -14.20
N PHE A 60 4.70 -18.18 -13.74
CA PHE A 60 5.65 -19.10 -14.36
C PHE A 60 5.21 -20.56 -14.15
N ALA A 61 5.75 -21.46 -14.96
CA ALA A 61 5.75 -22.89 -14.68
C ALA A 61 7.18 -23.33 -14.31
N GLY A 62 7.33 -24.19 -13.29
CA GLY A 62 8.62 -24.71 -12.84
C GLY A 62 8.66 -24.96 -11.33
N GLU A 63 9.83 -25.29 -10.79
CA GLU A 63 10.03 -25.64 -9.38
C GLU A 63 10.75 -24.53 -8.57
N ALA A 64 11.19 -23.48 -9.25
CA ALA A 64 11.90 -22.35 -8.66
C ALA A 64 11.73 -21.07 -9.48
N VAL A 65 11.90 -19.93 -8.81
CA VAL A 65 11.92 -18.61 -9.42
C VAL A 65 13.02 -17.76 -8.77
N LEU A 66 13.68 -16.94 -9.58
CA LEU A 66 14.66 -15.98 -9.12
C LEU A 66 14.09 -14.56 -9.19
N PHE A 67 14.61 -13.67 -8.37
CA PHE A 67 14.28 -12.25 -8.43
C PHE A 67 15.47 -11.40 -8.03
N LYS A 68 15.57 -10.21 -8.62
CA LYS A 68 16.65 -9.27 -8.34
C LYS A 68 16.18 -8.17 -7.41
N VAL A 69 16.91 -7.97 -6.32
CA VAL A 69 16.70 -6.90 -5.35
C VAL A 69 17.74 -5.82 -5.62
N GLY A 70 17.31 -4.55 -5.68
CA GLY A 70 18.20 -3.41 -5.81
C GLY A 70 18.41 -2.68 -4.48
N ALA A 71 19.11 -1.55 -4.54
CA ALA A 71 19.37 -0.70 -3.37
C ALA A 71 18.07 -0.21 -2.71
N GLY A 72 18.10 -0.06 -1.39
CA GLY A 72 17.05 0.51 -0.56
C GLY A 72 16.92 -0.19 0.79
N ASP A 73 16.17 0.45 1.69
CA ASP A 73 15.82 -0.09 3.01
C ASP A 73 14.37 -0.62 2.99
N GLN A 74 14.08 -1.50 2.03
CA GLN A 74 12.77 -2.15 1.93
C GLN A 74 12.65 -3.37 2.84
N ILE A 75 11.44 -3.60 3.32
CA ILE A 75 10.94 -4.87 3.82
C ILE A 75 10.09 -5.47 2.70
N LEU A 76 10.46 -6.67 2.26
CA LEU A 76 9.75 -7.41 1.23
C LEU A 76 9.03 -8.60 1.85
N HIS A 77 7.73 -8.71 1.61
CA HIS A 77 6.96 -9.94 1.83
C HIS A 77 6.85 -10.72 0.52
N LEU A 78 7.28 -11.98 0.55
CA LEU A 78 7.34 -12.86 -0.62
C LEU A 78 6.25 -13.93 -0.49
N SER A 79 5.55 -14.21 -1.59
CA SER A 79 4.55 -15.26 -1.65
C SER A 79 4.57 -16.02 -2.97
N ILE A 80 4.17 -17.28 -2.91
CA ILE A 80 3.88 -18.16 -4.05
C ILE A 80 2.44 -18.61 -3.93
N ASP A 81 1.64 -18.39 -4.97
CA ASP A 81 0.22 -18.77 -5.02
C ASP A 81 -0.62 -18.21 -3.86
N GLY A 82 -0.23 -17.02 -3.38
CA GLY A 82 -0.84 -16.34 -2.24
C GLY A 82 -0.38 -16.85 -0.87
N ALA A 83 0.38 -17.95 -0.80
CA ALA A 83 0.98 -18.44 0.43
C ALA A 83 2.31 -17.72 0.73
N PRO A 84 2.54 -17.20 1.95
CA PRO A 84 3.82 -16.60 2.32
C PRO A 84 4.97 -17.62 2.24
N VAL A 85 6.09 -17.21 1.65
CA VAL A 85 7.32 -18.04 1.59
C VAL A 85 8.49 -17.43 2.36
N GLY A 86 8.38 -16.16 2.76
CA GLY A 86 9.36 -15.50 3.60
C GLY A 86 9.28 -13.98 3.55
N ARG A 87 10.09 -13.34 4.38
CA ARG A 87 10.31 -11.88 4.32
C ARG A 87 11.79 -11.56 4.28
N LEU A 88 12.14 -10.48 3.60
CA LEU A 88 13.48 -9.90 3.60
C LEU A 88 13.42 -8.52 4.26
N VAL A 89 14.40 -8.21 5.11
CA VAL A 89 14.48 -6.96 5.88
C VAL A 89 15.82 -6.31 5.54
N LYS A 90 15.81 -5.12 4.92
CA LYS A 90 17.00 -4.45 4.38
C LYS A 90 17.91 -5.43 3.59
N PRO A 91 17.35 -6.21 2.62
CA PRO A 91 18.15 -7.16 1.87
C PRO A 91 19.28 -6.46 1.12
N ALA A 92 20.47 -7.08 1.12
CA ALA A 92 21.56 -6.64 0.26
C ALA A 92 21.12 -6.72 -1.22
N PRO A 93 21.51 -5.74 -2.07
CA PRO A 93 21.27 -5.84 -3.51
C PRO A 93 21.88 -7.10 -4.10
N GLY A 94 21.13 -7.80 -4.95
CA GLY A 94 21.57 -9.07 -5.50
C GLY A 94 20.45 -9.94 -6.03
N LEU A 95 20.81 -11.15 -6.43
CA LEU A 95 19.87 -12.17 -6.89
C LEU A 95 19.43 -13.03 -5.71
N TYR A 96 18.15 -13.35 -5.67
CA TYR A 96 17.54 -14.23 -4.69
C TYR A 96 16.75 -15.31 -5.42
N ARG A 97 16.54 -16.44 -4.74
CA ARG A 97 15.84 -17.60 -5.26
C ARG A 97 14.78 -18.07 -4.27
N ILE A 98 13.61 -18.43 -4.79
CA ILE A 98 12.61 -19.24 -4.11
C ILE A 98 12.60 -20.60 -4.82
N GLU A 99 12.88 -21.67 -4.10
CA GLU A 99 12.98 -23.03 -4.64
C GLU A 99 12.28 -24.07 -3.75
N GLY A 100 12.21 -25.31 -4.24
CA GLY A 100 11.47 -26.39 -3.57
C GLY A 100 9.97 -26.32 -3.80
N LEU A 101 9.55 -25.67 -4.89
CA LEU A 101 8.15 -25.67 -5.33
C LEU A 101 7.85 -27.00 -6.03
N ALA A 102 6.60 -27.45 -5.94
CA ALA A 102 6.16 -28.56 -6.77
C ALA A 102 6.24 -28.18 -8.25
N ASN A 103 6.55 -29.12 -9.14
CA ASN A 103 6.51 -28.83 -10.57
C ASN A 103 5.09 -28.45 -10.99
N GLY A 104 4.90 -27.20 -11.42
CA GLY A 104 3.58 -26.71 -11.74
C GLY A 104 3.57 -25.23 -12.09
N ARG A 105 2.36 -24.68 -12.20
CA ARG A 105 2.13 -23.26 -12.47
C ARG A 105 2.08 -22.50 -11.14
N HIS A 106 2.79 -21.39 -11.07
CA HIS A 106 2.92 -20.57 -9.89
C HIS A 106 2.74 -19.08 -10.20
N LEU A 107 2.19 -18.35 -9.25
CA LEU A 107 2.21 -16.90 -9.17
C LEU A 107 3.18 -16.48 -8.07
N VAL A 108 4.28 -15.82 -8.43
CA VAL A 108 5.17 -15.17 -7.46
C VAL A 108 4.75 -13.72 -7.24
N ARG A 109 4.78 -13.27 -5.99
CA ARG A 109 4.58 -11.86 -5.63
C ARG A 109 5.60 -11.41 -4.61
N ALA A 110 6.22 -10.25 -4.87
CA ALA A 110 7.00 -9.48 -3.93
C ALA A 110 6.25 -8.20 -3.57
N SER A 111 5.94 -8.00 -2.28
CA SER A 111 5.23 -6.82 -1.78
C SER A 111 6.14 -6.00 -0.88
N VAL A 112 6.21 -4.70 -1.12
CA VAL A 112 6.91 -3.75 -0.25
C VAL A 112 5.94 -3.30 0.84
N VAL A 113 6.32 -3.46 2.10
CA VAL A 113 5.40 -3.26 3.23
C VAL A 113 5.71 -2.04 4.09
N ASN A 114 6.97 -1.64 4.19
CA ASN A 114 7.36 -0.46 4.99
C ASN A 114 7.22 0.85 4.22
N GLU A 115 7.34 1.97 4.93
CA GLU A 115 7.47 3.30 4.36
C GLU A 115 8.93 3.64 4.02
N MET A 116 9.15 4.40 2.94
CA MET A 116 10.49 4.78 2.45
C MET A 116 10.61 6.29 2.18
N GLN A 117 10.47 7.11 3.22
CA GLN A 117 10.53 8.57 3.04
C GLN A 117 11.94 9.08 2.65
N ALA A 118 12.99 8.45 3.17
CA ALA A 118 14.36 8.94 3.05
C ALA A 118 14.95 8.78 1.63
N ALA A 119 14.68 7.65 0.97
CA ALA A 119 15.21 7.33 -0.34
C ALA A 119 14.33 6.30 -1.07
N PRO A 120 14.30 6.32 -2.41
CA PRO A 120 13.63 5.28 -3.18
C PRO A 120 14.36 3.93 -3.10
N ALA A 121 13.64 2.85 -3.37
CA ALA A 121 14.17 1.50 -3.51
C ALA A 121 14.00 0.96 -4.94
N ARG A 122 14.64 -0.18 -5.25
CA ARG A 122 14.61 -0.81 -6.57
C ARG A 122 14.30 -2.31 -6.53
N PHE A 123 13.55 -2.76 -7.54
CA PHE A 123 13.27 -4.17 -7.79
C PHE A 123 13.59 -4.50 -9.24
N GLY A 124 14.43 -5.50 -9.47
CA GLY A 124 14.99 -5.82 -10.78
C GLY A 124 14.21 -6.85 -11.59
N GLY A 125 13.07 -7.32 -11.09
CA GLY A 125 12.20 -8.27 -11.79
C GLY A 125 12.41 -9.72 -11.38
N PHE A 126 11.62 -10.58 -12.02
CA PHE A 126 11.63 -12.02 -11.81
C PHE A 126 12.22 -12.74 -13.02
N PHE A 127 12.86 -13.88 -12.75
CA PHE A 127 13.59 -14.65 -13.74
C PHE A 127 13.43 -16.14 -13.50
N LEU A 128 13.55 -16.92 -14.57
CA LEU A 128 13.78 -18.36 -14.52
C LEU A 128 15.25 -18.65 -14.74
N ASP A 129 15.70 -19.77 -14.17
CA ASP A 129 17.01 -20.34 -14.47
C ASP A 129 16.98 -20.90 -15.91
N GLY A 130 17.70 -20.24 -16.83
CA GLY A 130 17.70 -20.58 -18.25
C GLY A 130 18.28 -21.96 -18.57
N GLY A 131 18.91 -22.62 -17.60
CA GLY A 131 19.35 -24.02 -17.72
C GLY A 131 18.25 -25.06 -17.52
N GLN A 132 17.04 -24.69 -17.09
CA GLN A 132 15.97 -25.64 -16.81
C GLN A 132 14.94 -25.74 -17.93
N ALA A 133 15.02 -26.83 -18.71
CA ALA A 133 14.19 -27.07 -19.90
C ALA A 133 12.67 -27.16 -19.66
N GLN A 134 12.21 -27.29 -18.40
CA GLN A 134 10.78 -27.39 -18.06
C GLN A 134 10.19 -26.07 -17.54
N SER A 135 11.01 -25.04 -17.32
CA SER A 135 10.54 -23.79 -16.76
C SER A 135 10.10 -22.82 -17.86
N LEU A 136 8.90 -22.23 -17.73
CA LEU A 136 8.31 -21.39 -18.79
C LEU A 136 7.61 -20.14 -18.22
N PRO A 137 7.77 -18.96 -18.85
CA PRO A 137 7.00 -17.77 -18.50
C PRO A 137 5.51 -17.94 -18.82
N LEU A 138 4.63 -17.39 -17.98
CA LEU A 138 3.18 -17.40 -18.19
C LEU A 138 2.63 -15.97 -18.23
N PRO A 139 1.57 -15.70 -19.03
CA PRO A 139 0.92 -14.39 -19.03
C PRO A 139 0.18 -14.14 -17.70
N LEU A 140 0.19 -12.89 -17.26
CA LEU A 140 -0.57 -12.41 -16.10
C LEU A 140 -1.42 -11.22 -16.51
N ALA A 141 -2.71 -11.24 -16.15
CA ALA A 141 -3.64 -10.15 -16.45
C ALA A 141 -3.75 -9.20 -15.26
N ALA A 142 -3.74 -7.89 -15.54
CA ALA A 142 -3.99 -6.88 -14.53
C ALA A 142 -5.45 -6.92 -14.04
N PRO A 143 -5.72 -6.65 -12.74
CA PRO A 143 -7.09 -6.54 -12.24
C PRO A 143 -7.87 -5.42 -12.95
N ARG A 144 -9.16 -5.65 -13.21
CA ARG A 144 -10.04 -4.64 -13.81
C ARG A 144 -10.46 -3.54 -12.83
N ARG A 145 -10.60 -3.90 -11.55
CA ARG A 145 -10.91 -2.98 -10.45
C ARG A 145 -9.63 -2.31 -9.97
N GLN A 146 -9.70 -1.01 -9.73
CA GLN A 146 -8.60 -0.18 -9.28
C GLN A 146 -9.12 0.78 -8.20
N ILE A 147 -8.38 0.88 -7.09
CA ILE A 147 -8.68 1.78 -5.97
C ILE A 147 -7.42 2.55 -5.57
N GLU A 148 -7.54 3.85 -5.34
CA GLU A 148 -6.44 4.68 -4.87
C GLU A 148 -6.71 5.12 -3.43
N PHE A 149 -5.71 4.96 -2.57
CA PHE A 149 -5.72 5.46 -1.20
C PHE A 149 -4.73 6.62 -1.11
N ILE A 150 -5.20 7.77 -0.65
CA ILE A 150 -4.42 8.99 -0.50
C ILE A 150 -4.47 9.37 0.97
N GLY A 151 -3.34 9.51 1.64
CA GLY A 151 -3.40 9.79 3.08
C GLY A 151 -2.08 10.02 3.79
N ASP A 152 -2.14 9.86 5.10
CA ASP A 152 -1.03 10.04 6.01
C ASP A 152 -0.56 8.70 6.61
N SER A 153 0.02 8.74 7.81
CA SER A 153 0.53 7.59 8.56
C SER A 153 -0.53 6.51 8.81
N HIS A 154 -1.80 6.88 8.93
CA HIS A 154 -2.88 5.89 9.09
C HIS A 154 -3.03 5.03 7.83
N SER A 155 -2.83 5.64 6.65
CA SER A 155 -2.93 4.95 5.34
C SER A 155 -1.64 4.22 4.97
N VAL A 156 -0.49 4.68 5.48
CA VAL A 156 0.79 3.98 5.40
C VAL A 156 0.74 2.67 6.18
N GLY A 157 0.08 2.64 7.34
CA GLY A 157 0.17 1.54 8.30
C GLY A 157 1.30 1.77 9.32
N TYR A 158 1.54 3.03 9.71
CA TYR A 158 2.63 3.39 10.62
C TYR A 158 2.55 2.61 11.93
N GLY A 159 3.53 1.71 12.15
CA GLY A 159 3.64 0.92 13.38
C GLY A 159 2.43 0.05 13.71
N ASP A 160 1.64 -0.34 12.70
CA ASP A 160 0.38 -1.07 12.87
C ASP A 160 0.56 -2.53 13.31
N ALA A 161 1.73 -3.11 13.05
CA ALA A 161 2.12 -4.44 13.51
C ALA A 161 2.73 -4.43 14.93
N SER A 162 2.84 -3.28 15.59
CA SER A 162 3.33 -3.19 16.96
C SER A 162 2.23 -3.52 17.98
N ASP A 163 2.59 -4.23 19.04
CA ASP A 163 1.75 -4.50 20.20
C ASP A 163 1.92 -3.47 21.33
N VAL A 164 2.86 -2.53 21.15
CA VAL A 164 3.16 -1.45 22.09
C VAL A 164 3.25 -0.10 21.38
N ARG A 165 2.98 0.98 22.14
CA ARG A 165 3.05 2.35 21.63
C ARG A 165 4.47 2.90 21.55
N ALA A 166 5.36 2.47 22.43
CA ALA A 166 6.73 2.97 22.48
C ALA A 166 7.61 2.15 21.53
N CYS A 167 8.00 2.73 20.41
CA CYS A 167 8.77 2.07 19.35
C CYS A 167 10.12 2.76 19.13
N PRO A 168 11.14 2.51 19.97
CA PRO A 168 12.42 3.19 19.89
C PRO A 168 13.24 2.76 18.67
N GLY A 169 14.13 3.64 18.19
CA GLY A 169 15.04 3.36 17.08
C GLY A 169 14.29 2.99 15.80
N ASP A 170 14.67 1.88 15.18
CA ASP A 170 14.03 1.34 13.97
C ASP A 170 12.65 0.67 14.26
N GLY A 171 12.14 0.73 15.49
CA GLY A 171 10.92 0.03 15.92
C GLY A 171 9.71 0.35 15.03
N VAL A 172 9.47 1.63 14.73
CA VAL A 172 8.40 2.06 13.82
C VAL A 172 8.58 1.47 12.42
N TRP A 173 9.78 1.55 11.87
CA TRP A 173 10.08 1.05 10.52
C TRP A 173 9.89 -0.48 10.45
N MET A 174 10.32 -1.21 11.48
CA MET A 174 10.18 -2.67 11.59
C MET A 174 8.73 -3.14 11.77
N THR A 175 7.86 -2.30 12.33
CA THR A 175 6.47 -2.62 12.67
C THR A 175 5.45 -1.92 11.78
N THR A 176 5.91 -1.19 10.75
CA THR A 176 5.05 -0.65 9.70
C THR A 176 4.86 -1.70 8.62
N ASP A 177 3.64 -2.24 8.50
CA ASP A 177 3.30 -3.22 7.48
C ASP A 177 2.05 -2.79 6.69
N ASN A 178 2.27 -2.10 5.58
CA ASN A 178 1.20 -1.66 4.70
C ASN A 178 0.31 -2.83 4.22
N SER A 179 0.79 -4.07 4.16
CA SER A 179 -0.04 -5.21 3.72
C SER A 179 -1.22 -5.50 4.67
N ILE A 180 -1.13 -5.07 5.93
CA ILE A 180 -2.22 -5.16 6.92
C ILE A 180 -2.93 -3.82 7.18
N ALA A 181 -2.55 -2.76 6.47
CA ALA A 181 -3.25 -1.48 6.53
C ALA A 181 -4.61 -1.55 5.83
N PHE A 182 -5.52 -0.65 6.20
CA PHE A 182 -6.92 -0.68 5.75
C PHE A 182 -7.07 -0.64 4.24
N GLY A 183 -6.18 0.07 3.54
CA GLY A 183 -6.23 0.23 2.09
C GLY A 183 -5.99 -1.10 1.37
N PRO A 184 -4.83 -1.74 1.58
CA PRO A 184 -4.54 -3.07 1.06
C PRO A 184 -5.56 -4.14 1.41
N LEU A 185 -6.06 -4.16 2.65
CA LEU A 185 -7.11 -5.09 3.07
C LEU A 185 -8.41 -4.86 2.27
N THR A 186 -8.83 -3.61 2.10
CA THR A 186 -10.03 -3.26 1.32
C THR A 186 -9.86 -3.68 -0.14
N ALA A 187 -8.73 -3.34 -0.76
CA ALA A 187 -8.45 -3.70 -2.15
C ALA A 187 -8.45 -5.23 -2.38
N GLN A 188 -7.87 -6.00 -1.44
CA GLN A 188 -7.85 -7.44 -1.49
C GLN A 188 -9.27 -8.03 -1.49
N ARG A 189 -10.16 -7.54 -0.63
CA ARG A 189 -11.57 -7.98 -0.57
C ARG A 189 -12.26 -7.87 -1.94
N PHE A 190 -12.01 -6.79 -2.67
CA PHE A 190 -12.65 -6.54 -3.97
C PHE A 190 -11.86 -7.10 -5.16
N GLY A 191 -10.72 -7.75 -4.95
CA GLY A 191 -9.83 -8.19 -6.03
C GLY A 191 -9.37 -7.01 -6.89
N ALA A 192 -9.16 -5.85 -6.27
CA ALA A 192 -8.76 -4.62 -6.94
C ALA A 192 -7.25 -4.43 -6.90
N ASP A 193 -6.70 -3.91 -7.99
CA ASP A 193 -5.40 -3.25 -7.95
C ASP A 193 -5.49 -2.00 -7.06
N ARG A 194 -4.38 -1.63 -6.46
CA ARG A 194 -4.28 -0.48 -5.56
C ARG A 194 -3.03 0.34 -5.78
N GLN A 195 -3.17 1.64 -5.50
CA GLN A 195 -2.07 2.52 -5.14
C GLN A 195 -2.33 3.08 -3.75
N VAL A 196 -1.29 3.12 -2.90
CA VAL A 196 -1.32 3.82 -1.61
C VAL A 196 -0.35 4.98 -1.70
N ASN A 197 -0.89 6.15 -1.98
CA ASN A 197 -0.16 7.40 -2.15
C ASN A 197 -0.25 8.19 -0.85
N ALA A 198 0.46 7.70 0.15
CA ALA A 198 0.43 8.22 1.51
C ALA A 198 1.84 8.46 2.06
N ILE A 199 1.96 9.44 2.95
CA ILE A 199 3.22 9.81 3.61
C ILE A 199 2.93 10.16 5.08
N SER A 200 3.61 9.49 6.00
CA SER A 200 3.46 9.73 7.43
C SER A 200 3.82 11.18 7.79
N GLY A 201 2.99 11.79 8.63
CA GLY A 201 3.16 13.18 9.08
C GLY A 201 2.65 14.24 8.10
N ARG A 202 2.09 13.89 6.93
CA ARG A 202 1.58 14.87 5.96
C ARG A 202 0.11 15.20 6.15
N GLY A 203 -0.25 16.46 5.92
CA GLY A 203 -1.63 16.94 5.92
C GLY A 203 -2.06 17.54 4.59
N ILE A 204 -3.22 18.21 4.57
CA ILE A 204 -3.69 18.97 3.40
C ILE A 204 -2.94 20.28 3.28
N VAL A 205 -2.89 21.06 4.37
CA VAL A 205 -2.28 22.40 4.41
C VAL A 205 -1.18 22.51 5.45
N ARG A 206 -1.18 21.61 6.45
CA ARG A 206 -0.24 21.60 7.57
C ARG A 206 0.23 20.18 7.84
N ASN A 207 1.55 19.99 7.90
CA ASN A 207 2.14 18.72 8.32
C ASN A 207 2.23 18.65 9.85
N PHE A 208 2.50 17.44 10.36
CA PHE A 208 2.53 17.17 11.79
C PHE A 208 3.37 18.20 12.53
N ASP A 209 2.77 18.82 13.54
CA ASP A 209 3.43 19.76 14.42
C ASP A 209 4.11 20.96 13.72
N GLY A 210 3.62 21.32 12.54
CA GLY A 210 4.14 22.42 11.72
C GLY A 210 5.46 22.08 11.00
N MET A 211 5.82 20.80 10.89
CA MET A 211 7.08 20.39 10.24
C MET A 211 7.13 20.79 8.76
N GLY A 212 8.34 21.08 8.27
CA GLY A 212 8.57 21.44 6.88
C GLY A 212 8.36 20.29 5.88
N GLY A 213 8.46 20.64 4.59
CA GLY A 213 8.29 19.73 3.46
C GLY A 213 6.91 19.81 2.82
N ASP A 214 6.78 19.15 1.67
CA ASP A 214 5.53 19.13 0.90
C ASP A 214 4.36 18.61 1.74
N THR A 215 3.20 19.26 1.65
CA THR A 215 1.94 18.66 2.07
C THR A 215 1.54 17.58 1.08
N LEU A 216 0.60 16.69 1.46
CA LEU A 216 0.26 15.58 0.59
C LEU A 216 -0.30 16.04 -0.78
N PRO A 217 -1.14 17.08 -0.90
CA PRO A 217 -1.56 17.60 -2.20
C PRO A 217 -0.40 18.03 -3.12
N ILE A 218 0.72 18.50 -2.54
CA ILE A 218 1.92 18.91 -3.29
C ILE A 218 2.77 17.69 -3.70
N ALA A 219 2.86 16.69 -2.82
CA ALA A 219 3.61 15.46 -3.09
C ALA A 219 2.87 14.49 -4.03
N TRP A 220 1.54 14.41 -3.91
CA TRP A 220 0.68 13.49 -4.66
C TRP A 220 0.87 13.51 -6.19
N PRO A 221 1.10 14.62 -6.89
CA PRO A 221 1.29 14.56 -8.34
C PRO A 221 2.60 13.89 -8.78
N LYS A 222 3.54 13.55 -7.87
CA LYS A 222 4.90 13.10 -8.19
C LYS A 222 5.04 11.57 -8.28
N ALA A 223 5.96 11.12 -9.14
CA ALA A 223 6.24 9.69 -9.36
C ALA A 223 6.99 9.04 -8.19
N LEU A 224 7.90 9.78 -7.58
CA LEU A 224 8.60 9.46 -6.33
C LEU A 224 8.45 10.69 -5.40
N LEU A 225 9.06 10.66 -4.21
CA LEU A 225 9.03 11.80 -3.29
C LEU A 225 10.10 12.85 -3.65
N GLY A 226 10.11 13.98 -2.96
CA GLY A 226 11.07 15.07 -3.21
C GLY A 226 10.83 15.76 -4.54
N ASP A 227 11.88 16.13 -5.28
CA ASP A 227 11.77 16.87 -6.56
C ASP A 227 11.53 15.96 -7.78
N ALA A 228 10.98 14.77 -7.56
CA ALA A 228 10.69 13.82 -8.62
C ALA A 228 9.69 14.40 -9.65
N PRO A 229 9.80 13.99 -10.93
CA PRO A 229 8.87 14.43 -11.96
C PRO A 229 7.44 13.95 -11.68
N GLY A 230 6.47 14.54 -12.40
CA GLY A 230 5.07 14.16 -12.31
C GLY A 230 4.83 12.69 -12.67
N TYR A 231 3.94 12.04 -11.92
CA TYR A 231 3.46 10.69 -12.22
C TYR A 231 2.37 10.73 -13.29
N ARG A 232 2.49 9.86 -14.28
CA ARG A 232 1.42 9.59 -15.25
C ARG A 232 1.44 8.12 -15.65
N ASP A 233 0.29 7.49 -15.54
CA ASP A 233 0.01 6.17 -16.07
C ASP A 233 -1.40 6.19 -16.66
N ASP A 234 -1.50 6.09 -17.99
CA ASP A 234 -2.78 6.15 -18.69
C ASP A 234 -3.64 4.89 -18.43
N ASN A 235 -3.02 3.81 -17.91
CA ASN A 235 -3.72 2.60 -17.45
C ASN A 235 -4.18 2.69 -15.99
N TRP A 236 -3.75 3.70 -15.23
CA TRP A 236 -4.24 3.95 -13.88
C TRP A 236 -5.47 4.86 -13.89
N ARG A 237 -6.65 4.23 -13.84
CA ARG A 237 -7.97 4.85 -13.80
C ARG A 237 -8.81 4.20 -12.69
N PRO A 238 -8.52 4.53 -11.41
CA PRO A 238 -9.26 4.01 -10.27
C PRO A 238 -10.73 4.35 -10.37
N GLN A 239 -11.59 3.37 -10.07
CA GLN A 239 -13.02 3.61 -9.88
C GLN A 239 -13.30 4.22 -8.51
N VAL A 240 -12.41 4.02 -7.54
CA VAL A 240 -12.55 4.54 -6.18
C VAL A 240 -11.29 5.29 -5.78
N VAL A 241 -11.45 6.49 -5.23
CA VAL A 241 -10.38 7.23 -4.56
C VAL A 241 -10.79 7.48 -3.12
N VAL A 242 -10.02 6.96 -2.17
CA VAL A 242 -10.23 7.15 -0.74
C VAL A 242 -9.18 8.12 -0.22
N ILE A 243 -9.60 9.20 0.43
CA ILE A 243 -8.71 10.22 0.99
C ILE A 243 -8.87 10.24 2.51
N ASN A 244 -7.78 10.04 3.24
CA ASN A 244 -7.74 10.03 4.71
C ASN A 244 -6.69 11.03 5.19
N LEU A 245 -7.12 12.29 5.33
CA LEU A 245 -6.25 13.42 5.70
C LEU A 245 -6.98 14.40 6.62
N GLY A 246 -6.22 15.00 7.52
CA GLY A 246 -6.70 15.94 8.53
C GLY A 246 -6.05 15.70 9.89
N THR A 247 -5.59 14.48 10.16
CA THR A 247 -4.91 14.13 11.41
C THR A 247 -3.75 15.07 11.66
N ASN A 248 -2.82 15.22 10.71
CA ASN A 248 -1.63 16.05 10.87
C ASN A 248 -1.91 17.56 10.82
N ASP A 249 -3.00 17.96 10.17
CA ASP A 249 -3.43 19.35 10.18
C ASP A 249 -3.87 19.77 11.59
N PHE A 250 -4.58 18.88 12.31
CA PHE A 250 -5.29 19.22 13.54
C PHE A 250 -4.77 18.53 14.82
N SER A 251 -3.85 17.57 14.77
CA SER A 251 -3.43 16.79 15.96
C SER A 251 -2.62 17.57 16.99
N THR A 252 -2.09 18.74 16.64
CA THR A 252 -1.33 19.58 17.56
C THR A 252 -1.83 21.03 17.58
N PRO A 253 -1.58 21.78 18.67
CA PRO A 253 -1.79 23.23 18.70
C PRO A 253 -0.96 23.95 17.63
N LEU A 254 -1.45 25.11 17.19
CA LEU A 254 -0.67 26.02 16.37
C LEU A 254 0.49 26.62 17.18
N LYS A 255 1.68 26.64 16.58
CA LYS A 255 2.88 27.26 17.15
C LYS A 255 3.01 28.71 16.68
N ALA A 256 3.72 29.51 17.48
CA ALA A 256 4.13 30.84 17.08
C ALA A 256 5.00 30.77 15.80
N GLY A 257 4.72 31.66 14.84
CA GLY A 257 5.44 31.71 13.55
C GLY A 257 4.83 30.84 12.45
N GLU A 258 3.85 29.99 12.75
CA GLU A 258 3.04 29.37 11.70
C GLU A 258 2.16 30.41 10.98
N ARG A 259 1.84 30.16 9.71
CA ARG A 259 1.19 31.16 8.84
C ARG A 259 -0.28 31.46 9.19
N TRP A 260 -0.92 30.63 10.01
CA TRP A 260 -2.31 30.83 10.42
C TRP A 260 -2.33 31.60 11.74
N LYS A 261 -3.04 32.74 11.74
CA LYS A 261 -3.19 33.60 12.92
C LYS A 261 -3.90 32.92 14.10
N ASP A 262 -4.79 31.97 13.82
CA ASP A 262 -5.61 31.27 14.78
C ASP A 262 -6.12 29.94 14.20
N ARG A 263 -6.79 29.14 15.04
CA ARG A 263 -7.32 27.83 14.65
C ARG A 263 -8.43 27.92 13.59
N GLN A 264 -9.19 29.01 13.58
CA GLN A 264 -10.24 29.21 12.58
C GLN A 264 -9.64 29.43 11.19
N ALA A 265 -8.58 30.24 11.08
CA ALA A 265 -7.85 30.44 9.84
C ALA A 265 -7.25 29.14 9.31
N LEU A 266 -6.75 28.25 10.18
CA LEU A 266 -6.31 26.91 9.79
C LEU A 266 -7.47 26.08 9.23
N ARG A 267 -8.62 26.04 9.91
CA ARG A 267 -9.80 25.30 9.45
C ARG A 267 -10.30 25.78 8.09
N ASP A 268 -10.39 27.10 7.89
CA ASP A 268 -10.90 27.66 6.63
C ASP A 268 -9.96 27.38 5.45
N ASP A 269 -8.65 27.47 5.69
CA ASP A 269 -7.65 27.14 4.67
C ASP A 269 -7.61 25.63 4.37
N TYR A 270 -7.72 24.77 5.39
CA TYR A 270 -7.88 23.33 5.22
C TYR A 270 -9.08 23.00 4.33
N VAL A 271 -10.26 23.57 4.63
CA VAL A 271 -11.48 23.31 3.85
C VAL A 271 -11.31 23.74 2.39
N ALA A 272 -10.80 24.94 2.15
CA ALA A 272 -10.59 25.47 0.81
C ALA A 272 -9.56 24.65 0.02
N ALA A 273 -8.47 24.25 0.65
CA ALA A 273 -7.40 23.48 0.03
C ALA A 273 -7.80 22.03 -0.24
N TYR A 274 -8.51 21.39 0.67
CA TYR A 274 -8.97 20.02 0.47
C TYR A 274 -10.02 19.96 -0.65
N ALA A 275 -10.97 20.90 -0.68
CA ALA A 275 -11.92 20.99 -1.80
C ALA A 275 -11.20 21.18 -3.15
N ARG A 276 -10.19 22.05 -3.22
CA ARG A 276 -9.34 22.19 -4.42
C ARG A 276 -8.63 20.88 -4.79
N PHE A 277 -8.05 20.20 -3.81
CA PHE A 277 -7.36 18.94 -4.06
C PHE A 277 -8.29 17.85 -4.61
N VAL A 278 -9.53 17.77 -4.10
CA VAL A 278 -10.54 16.86 -4.67
C VAL A 278 -10.90 17.26 -6.11
N ARG A 279 -10.98 18.55 -6.44
CA ARG A 279 -11.18 19.01 -7.82
C ARG A 279 -10.00 18.61 -8.73
N ASP A 280 -8.76 18.70 -8.24
CA ASP A 280 -7.57 18.25 -8.99
C ASP A 280 -7.60 16.74 -9.26
N ILE A 281 -8.00 15.95 -8.25
CA ILE A 281 -8.21 14.50 -8.40
C ILE A 281 -9.32 14.23 -9.43
N ARG A 282 -10.45 14.94 -9.33
CA ARG A 282 -11.59 14.82 -10.27
C ARG A 282 -11.18 15.13 -11.70
N ALA A 283 -10.31 16.12 -11.92
CA ALA A 283 -9.79 16.47 -13.25
C ALA A 283 -8.94 15.34 -13.85
N ARG A 284 -8.16 14.61 -13.03
CA ARG A 284 -7.35 13.47 -13.50
C ARG A 284 -8.14 12.17 -13.58
N GLN A 285 -9.13 12.00 -12.71
CA GLN A 285 -9.94 10.80 -12.55
C GLN A 285 -11.43 11.15 -12.64
N PRO A 286 -11.92 11.56 -13.83
CA PRO A 286 -13.30 11.97 -14.01
C PRO A 286 -14.30 10.83 -13.81
N GLN A 287 -13.88 9.57 -13.79
CA GLN A 287 -14.74 8.41 -13.50
C GLN A 287 -14.90 8.10 -12.00
N ALA A 288 -13.96 8.50 -11.15
CA ALA A 288 -13.84 7.94 -9.80
C ALA A 288 -15.00 8.32 -8.87
N PHE A 289 -15.38 7.43 -7.96
CA PHE A 289 -16.12 7.78 -6.76
C PHE A 289 -15.13 8.18 -5.67
N VAL A 290 -15.28 9.39 -5.12
CA VAL A 290 -14.38 9.91 -4.08
C VAL A 290 -14.99 9.65 -2.70
N ILE A 291 -14.19 9.11 -1.79
CA ILE A 291 -14.56 8.86 -0.40
C ILE A 291 -13.60 9.65 0.48
N LEU A 292 -14.13 10.54 1.32
CA LEU A 292 -13.37 11.23 2.34
C LEU A 292 -13.54 10.46 3.66
N LEU A 293 -12.45 9.95 4.21
CA LEU A 293 -12.45 9.42 5.57
C LEU A 293 -12.30 10.55 6.56
N ALA A 294 -13.09 10.50 7.63
CA ALA A 294 -13.01 11.38 8.77
C ALA A 294 -12.48 10.60 9.99
N PRO A 295 -11.16 10.62 10.28
CA PRO A 295 -10.61 10.01 11.47
C PRO A 295 -11.11 10.73 12.74
N PRO A 296 -11.24 10.01 13.88
CA PRO A 296 -11.61 10.61 15.14
C PRO A 296 -10.55 11.64 15.59
N SER A 297 -11.01 12.69 16.27
CA SER A 297 -10.16 13.73 16.83
C SER A 297 -10.79 14.31 18.08
N ALA A 298 -10.00 15.08 18.84
CA ALA A 298 -10.52 15.90 19.92
C ALA A 298 -11.71 16.73 19.42
N GLU A 299 -12.81 16.68 20.18
CA GLU A 299 -14.06 17.43 19.92
C GLU A 299 -14.66 17.22 18.51
N GLY A 300 -14.24 16.18 17.78
CA GLY A 300 -14.71 15.92 16.42
C GLY A 300 -14.26 16.95 15.37
N GLU A 301 -13.23 17.76 15.65
CA GLU A 301 -12.79 18.84 14.75
C GLU A 301 -12.53 18.36 13.31
N ILE A 302 -11.85 17.22 13.11
CA ILE A 302 -11.54 16.68 11.77
C ILE A 302 -12.84 16.34 11.03
N ALA A 303 -13.75 15.60 11.67
CA ALA A 303 -15.02 15.21 11.06
C ALA A 303 -15.83 16.44 10.63
N ALA A 304 -15.93 17.45 11.49
CA ALA A 304 -16.61 18.69 11.17
C ALA A 304 -15.98 19.44 9.98
N GLN A 305 -14.64 19.42 9.84
CA GLN A 305 -13.99 20.07 8.69
C GLN A 305 -14.14 19.25 7.40
N VAL A 306 -14.07 17.91 7.47
CA VAL A 306 -14.32 17.05 6.32
C VAL A 306 -15.76 17.17 5.82
N ASP A 307 -16.73 17.33 6.72
CA ASP A 307 -18.12 17.60 6.35
C ASP A 307 -18.24 18.94 5.61
N ARG A 308 -17.61 20.02 6.12
CA ARG A 308 -17.56 21.32 5.42
C ARG A 308 -16.92 21.23 4.03
N VAL A 309 -15.89 20.40 3.85
CA VAL A 309 -15.29 20.11 2.54
C VAL A 309 -16.31 19.46 1.62
N ALA A 310 -17.01 18.43 2.10
CA ALA A 310 -18.01 17.73 1.31
C ALA A 310 -19.22 18.61 0.95
N GLU A 311 -19.67 19.47 1.86
CA GLU A 311 -20.71 20.47 1.59
C GLU A 311 -20.28 21.44 0.49
N ALA A 312 -19.06 21.98 0.56
CA ALA A 312 -18.52 22.88 -0.46
C ALA A 312 -18.44 22.20 -1.84
N LEU A 313 -17.97 20.95 -1.89
CA LEU A 313 -17.89 20.18 -3.14
C LEU A 313 -19.28 19.88 -3.73
N LYS A 314 -20.25 19.51 -2.88
CA LYS A 314 -21.63 19.25 -3.31
C LYS A 314 -22.34 20.51 -3.80
N ALA A 315 -22.10 21.65 -3.14
CA ALA A 315 -22.62 22.94 -3.58
C ALA A 315 -22.10 23.32 -4.99
N ASP A 316 -20.90 22.89 -5.34
CA ASP A 316 -20.30 23.03 -6.67
C ASP A 316 -20.70 21.92 -7.66
N GLY A 317 -21.63 21.04 -7.28
CA GLY A 317 -22.18 20.00 -8.16
C GLY A 317 -21.45 18.65 -8.16
N GLU A 318 -20.53 18.39 -7.23
CA GLU A 318 -19.94 17.06 -7.09
C GLU A 318 -20.98 16.05 -6.57
N THR A 319 -21.20 14.98 -7.34
CA THR A 319 -22.27 13.99 -7.09
C THR A 319 -21.73 12.60 -6.73
N ARG A 320 -20.45 12.31 -6.96
CA ARG A 320 -19.82 11.02 -6.67
C ARG A 320 -18.83 11.18 -5.52
N LEU A 321 -19.39 11.58 -4.39
CA LEU A 321 -18.67 11.88 -3.15
C LEU A 321 -19.41 11.30 -1.95
N ALA A 322 -18.67 10.69 -1.04
CA ALA A 322 -19.16 10.36 0.29
C ALA A 322 -18.15 10.72 1.39
N VAL A 323 -18.67 10.95 2.59
CA VAL A 323 -17.88 11.04 3.82
C VAL A 323 -18.16 9.79 4.63
N ILE A 324 -17.11 9.16 5.16
CA ILE A 324 -17.23 8.01 6.06
C ILE A 324 -16.45 8.32 7.34
N PRO A 325 -17.13 8.44 8.50
CA PRO A 325 -16.43 8.51 9.77
C PRO A 325 -15.76 7.16 10.08
N VAL A 326 -14.48 7.22 10.44
CA VAL A 326 -13.70 6.03 10.84
C VAL A 326 -14.25 5.43 12.15
N GLY A 327 -14.80 6.27 13.03
CA GLY A 327 -15.27 5.87 14.35
C GLY A 327 -14.12 5.76 15.36
N GLU A 328 -14.43 5.21 16.54
CA GLU A 328 -13.45 5.02 17.61
C GLU A 328 -12.36 4.00 17.24
N MET A 329 -11.16 4.21 17.78
CA MET A 329 -9.98 3.37 17.58
C MET A 329 -9.24 3.16 18.91
N GLU A 330 -8.56 2.03 19.05
CA GLU A 330 -7.78 1.68 20.24
C GLU A 330 -6.44 2.42 20.31
N LEU A 331 -5.87 2.73 19.13
CA LEU A 331 -4.62 3.49 19.00
C LEU A 331 -3.47 2.87 19.80
N THR A 332 -3.31 1.56 19.67
CA THR A 332 -2.30 0.76 20.40
C THR A 332 -1.02 0.51 19.60
N GLY A 333 -0.99 0.85 18.31
CA GLY A 333 0.23 0.84 17.50
C GLY A 333 1.23 1.93 17.93
N CYS A 334 2.39 1.97 17.26
CA CYS A 334 3.46 2.91 17.60
C CYS A 334 2.98 4.36 17.66
N ASP A 335 3.43 5.12 18.65
CA ASP A 335 3.12 6.54 18.83
C ASP A 335 1.62 6.86 18.77
N TRP A 336 0.81 5.96 19.33
CA TRP A 336 -0.66 6.06 19.35
C TRP A 336 -1.29 6.03 17.95
N HIS A 337 -0.69 5.30 17.01
CA HIS A 337 -1.28 5.05 15.68
C HIS A 337 -2.28 3.89 15.69
N PRO A 338 -3.14 3.78 14.65
CA PRO A 338 -4.05 2.65 14.49
C PRO A 338 -3.31 1.31 14.51
N SER A 339 -3.76 0.41 15.37
CA SER A 339 -3.28 -0.98 15.41
C SER A 339 -3.78 -1.79 14.22
N ALA A 340 -3.25 -3.00 14.01
CA ALA A 340 -3.81 -3.97 13.06
C ALA A 340 -5.33 -4.17 13.21
N ARG A 341 -5.86 -4.12 14.45
CA ARG A 341 -7.30 -4.24 14.72
C ARG A 341 -8.07 -3.00 14.24
N ASP A 342 -7.52 -1.81 14.49
CA ASP A 342 -8.10 -0.55 14.00
C ASP A 342 -8.11 -0.50 12.47
N GLN A 343 -7.01 -0.93 11.84
CA GLN A 343 -6.87 -1.05 10.38
C GLN A 343 -7.95 -1.98 9.78
N GLN A 344 -8.21 -3.13 10.41
CA GLN A 344 -9.31 -4.03 10.04
C GLN A 344 -10.68 -3.35 10.19
N GLY A 345 -10.89 -2.59 11.26
CA GLY A 345 -12.12 -1.84 11.49
C GLY A 345 -12.40 -0.79 10.42
N ILE A 346 -11.38 -0.01 10.04
CA ILE A 346 -11.47 0.96 8.93
C ILE A 346 -11.80 0.24 7.62
N SER A 347 -11.09 -0.84 7.32
CA SER A 347 -11.31 -1.67 6.12
C SER A 347 -12.73 -2.23 6.07
N ALA A 348 -13.27 -2.71 7.19
CA ALA A 348 -14.62 -3.24 7.29
C ALA A 348 -15.67 -2.17 6.98
N ARG A 349 -15.50 -0.94 7.47
CA ARG A 349 -16.41 0.18 7.20
C ARG A 349 -16.39 0.59 5.72
N LEU A 350 -15.19 0.74 5.15
CA LEU A 350 -15.02 1.00 3.71
C LEU A 350 -15.64 -0.10 2.86
N SER A 351 -15.39 -1.35 3.23
CA SER A 351 -15.90 -2.52 2.54
C SER A 351 -17.42 -2.58 2.57
N ALA A 352 -18.04 -2.36 3.73
CA ALA A 352 -19.49 -2.31 3.86
C ALA A 352 -20.11 -1.20 3.00
N PHE A 353 -19.46 -0.03 2.94
CA PHE A 353 -19.88 1.07 2.08
C PHE A 353 -19.87 0.68 0.60
N LEU A 354 -18.83 0.00 0.14
CA LEU A 354 -18.61 -0.40 -1.25
C LEU A 354 -19.49 -1.61 -1.65
N ASP A 355 -19.73 -2.55 -0.75
CA ASP A 355 -20.62 -3.69 -0.97
C ASP A 355 -22.07 -3.25 -1.24
N GLN A 356 -22.51 -2.16 -0.60
CA GLN A 356 -23.83 -1.57 -0.83
C GLN A 356 -23.93 -0.80 -2.15
N ARG A 357 -22.82 -0.58 -2.85
CA ARG A 357 -22.72 0.23 -4.08
C ARG A 357 -21.88 -0.47 -5.15
N PRO A 358 -22.29 -1.67 -5.60
CA PRO A 358 -21.55 -2.42 -6.62
C PRO A 358 -21.42 -1.66 -7.95
N GLU A 359 -22.31 -0.69 -8.21
CA GLU A 359 -22.27 0.18 -9.38
C GLU A 359 -21.03 1.06 -9.45
N ILE A 360 -20.38 1.36 -8.33
CA ILE A 360 -19.12 2.13 -8.30
C ILE A 360 -18.03 1.43 -9.11
N TRP A 361 -18.02 0.09 -9.13
CA TRP A 361 -17.03 -0.69 -9.87
C TRP A 361 -17.32 -0.80 -11.37
N GLN A 362 -18.48 -0.31 -11.84
CA GLN A 362 -18.85 -0.33 -13.25
C GLN A 362 -18.07 0.75 -14.03
N GLY A 363 -17.90 0.56 -15.34
CA GLY A 363 -17.21 1.53 -16.19
C GLY A 363 -15.76 1.16 -16.54
N ARG A 364 -15.36 -0.09 -16.37
CA ARG A 364 -14.12 -0.62 -16.95
C ARG A 364 -14.18 -2.08 -17.33
#